data_AF-A0A0Q4RP64-F1
#
_entry.id   AF-A0A0Q4RP64-F1
#
_cell.length_a   1.000
_cell.length_b   1.000
_cell.length_c   1.000
_cell.angle_alpha   90.00
_cell.angle_beta   90.00
_cell.angle_gamma   90.00
#
_symmetry.space_group_name_H-M   'P 1'
#
loop_
_entity.id
_entity.type
_entity.pdbx_description
1 polymer ?
#
loop_
_entity_poly.entity_id
_entity_poly.type
_entity_poly.pdbx_seq_one_letter_code
_entity_poly.pdbx_strand_id
1 'polypeptide(L)' 'MLTTGGITFNSINSSISQVTSRREADLQNTINSLGDSPSTGELLGLQQQVQQWTMFTQIQSTIVKEVSEAMKGVIQKAA' A
#
# COMPACT_ATOMS: atom_id res chain seq x y z
N MET A 1 -8.30 -19.16 -18.50
CA MET A 1 -8.23 -17.94 -17.67
C MET A 1 -9.29 -18.07 -16.60
N LEU A 2 -8.90 -18.22 -15.33
CA LEU A 2 -9.87 -18.32 -14.23
C LEU A 2 -10.42 -16.94 -13.90
N THR A 3 -11.61 -16.63 -14.43
CA THR A 3 -12.41 -15.47 -14.06
C THR A 3 -13.54 -15.94 -13.16
N THR A 4 -13.26 -16.21 -11.89
CA THR A 4 -14.31 -16.33 -10.87
C THR A 4 -14.70 -14.92 -10.45
N GLY A 5 -15.94 -14.53 -10.75
CA GLY A 5 -16.44 -13.16 -10.60
C GLY A 5 -16.26 -12.57 -9.21
N GLY A 6 -15.85 -11.30 -9.15
CA GLY A 6 -15.67 -10.53 -7.92
C GLY A 6 -14.24 -10.57 -7.41
N ILE A 7 -13.54 -9.45 -7.55
CA ILE A 7 -12.16 -9.22 -7.07
C ILE A 7 -11.11 -10.07 -7.79
N THR A 8 -10.53 -9.53 -8.86
CA THR A 8 -9.32 -10.11 -9.47
C THR A 8 -8.07 -9.68 -8.70
N PHE A 9 -6.99 -10.49 -8.70
CA PHE A 9 -5.69 -10.08 -8.16
C PHE A 9 -5.25 -8.70 -8.68
N ASN A 10 -5.53 -8.43 -9.95
CA ASN A 10 -5.29 -7.13 -10.57
C ASN A 10 -6.11 -6.02 -9.91
N SER A 11 -7.40 -6.24 -9.62
CA SER A 11 -8.24 -5.26 -8.91
C SER A 11 -7.73 -4.96 -7.49
N ILE A 12 -7.26 -5.98 -6.76
CA ILE A 12 -6.66 -5.81 -5.43
C ILE A 12 -5.35 -5.02 -5.55
N ASN A 13 -4.46 -5.48 -6.43
CA ASN A 13 -3.15 -4.86 -6.64
C ASN A 13 -3.28 -3.40 -7.09
N SER A 14 -4.18 -3.10 -8.02
CA SER A 14 -4.47 -1.73 -8.46
C SER A 14 -5.03 -0.86 -7.34
N SER A 15 -5.92 -1.38 -6.50
CA SER A 15 -6.48 -0.63 -5.37
C SER A 15 -5.42 -0.30 -4.33
N ILE A 16 -4.60 -1.29 -3.96
CA ILE A 16 -3.52 -1.08 -2.99
C ILE A 16 -2.46 -0.14 -3.58
N SER A 17 -2.06 -0.34 -4.83
CA SER A 17 -1.13 0.56 -5.51
C SER A 17 -1.64 1.99 -5.52
N GLN A 18 -2.93 2.21 -5.79
CA GLN A 18 -3.52 3.55 -5.79
C GLN A 18 -3.47 4.19 -4.41
N VAL A 19 -3.74 3.44 -3.34
CA VAL A 19 -3.68 3.95 -1.96
C VAL A 19 -2.23 4.25 -1.56
N THR A 20 -1.29 3.36 -1.83
CA THR A 20 0.14 3.55 -1.52
C THR A 20 0.70 4.74 -2.28
N SER A 21 0.43 4.88 -3.57
CA SER A 21 0.90 6.01 -4.38
C SER A 21 0.30 7.34 -3.94
N ARG A 22 -0.98 7.37 -3.50
CA ARG A 22 -1.55 8.59 -2.90
C ARG A 22 -0.84 8.97 -1.61
N ARG A 23 -0.56 8.00 -0.74
CA ARG A 23 0.14 8.26 0.53
C ARG A 23 1.57 8.71 0.34
N GLU A 24 2.25 8.16 -0.66
CA GLU A 24 3.58 8.60 -1.08
C GLU A 24 3.54 10.04 -1.62
N ALA A 25 2.55 10.37 -2.46
CA ALA A 25 2.38 11.73 -2.97
C ALA A 25 2.09 12.73 -1.83
N ASP A 26 1.26 12.37 -0.84
CA ASP A 26 1.01 13.19 0.34
C ASP A 26 2.29 13.42 1.17
N LEU A 27 3.12 12.37 1.31
CA LEU A 27 4.39 12.45 2.01
C LEU A 27 5.40 13.34 1.27
N GLN A 28 5.50 13.18 -0.05
CA GLN A 28 6.33 14.05 -0.90
C GLN A 28 5.87 15.50 -0.83
N ASN A 29 4.56 15.76 -0.88
CA ASN A 29 4.01 17.09 -0.73
C ASN A 29 4.34 17.70 0.63
N THR A 30 4.24 16.90 1.70
CA THR A 30 4.62 17.32 3.05
C THR A 30 6.11 17.67 3.10
N ILE A 31 6.99 16.82 2.56
CA ILE A 31 8.43 17.09 2.50
C ILE A 31 8.73 18.36 1.69
N ASN A 32 8.09 18.53 0.54
CA ASN A 32 8.26 19.72 -0.30
C ASN A 32 7.72 21.00 0.36
N SER A 33 6.76 20.86 1.28
CA SER A 33 6.22 21.98 2.06
C SER A 33 7.08 22.35 3.27
N LEU A 34 7.97 21.45 3.71
CA LEU A 34 8.98 21.75 4.72
C LEU A 34 10.02 22.67 4.06
N GLY A 35 9.95 23.96 4.34
CA GLY A 35 10.99 24.92 3.91
C GLY A 35 12.35 24.62 4.55
N ASP A 36 13.34 25.50 4.36
CA ASP A 36 14.73 25.28 4.81
C ASP A 36 14.91 25.15 6.33
N SER A 37 13.92 25.57 7.13
CA SER A 37 13.95 25.48 8.59
C SER A 37 12.60 25.03 9.14
N PRO A 38 12.27 23.74 9.00
CA PRO A 38 11.01 23.20 9.48
C PRO A 38 10.95 23.21 11.00
N SER A 39 9.78 23.54 11.55
CA SER A 39 9.52 23.51 12.98
C SER A 39 9.46 22.08 13.51
N THR A 40 9.67 21.91 14.82
CA THR A 40 9.55 20.61 15.49
C THR A 40 8.17 19.96 15.29
N GLY A 41 7.11 20.78 15.19
CA GLY A 41 5.75 20.28 14.94
C GLY A 41 5.59 19.69 13.54
N GLU A 42 6.19 20.32 12.54
CA GLU A 42 6.16 19.82 11.16
C GLU A 42 7.02 18.56 10.99
N LEU A 43 8.17 18.48 11.66
CA LEU A 43 9.00 17.27 11.70
C LEU A 43 8.29 16.10 12.39
N LEU A 44 7.53 16.36 13.46
CA LEU A 44 6.71 15.35 14.11
C LEU A 44 5.58 14.88 13.18
N GLY A 45 4.93 15.79 12.47
CA GLY A 45 3.93 15.46 11.46
C GLY A 45 4.51 14.59 10.34
N LEU A 46 5.69 14.94 9.84
CA LEU A 46 6.43 14.13 8.87
C LEU A 46 6.70 12.72 9.42
N GLN A 47 7.19 12.63 10.66
CA GLN A 47 7.52 11.35 11.28
C GLN A 47 6.29 10.44 11.38
N GLN A 48 5.13 10.99 11.74
CA GLN A 48 3.86 10.24 11.76
C GLN A 48 3.46 9.75 10.36
N GLN A 49 3.59 10.60 9.34
CA GLN A 49 3.27 10.22 7.97
C GLN A 49 4.19 9.13 7.42
N VAL A 50 5.50 9.20 7.69
CA VAL A 50 6.48 8.17 7.30
C VAL A 50 6.17 6.83 7.96
N GLN A 51 5.85 6.83 9.25
CA GLN A 51 5.46 5.61 9.97
C GLN A 51 4.20 5.00 9.36
N GLN A 52 3.19 5.81 9.05
CA GLN A 52 1.97 5.33 8.42
C GLN A 52 2.22 4.77 7.03
N TRP A 53 3.05 5.43 6.21
CA TRP A 53 3.45 4.92 4.90
C TRP A 53 4.19 3.58 4.99
N THR A 54 5.07 3.44 5.99
CA THR A 54 5.78 2.18 6.26
C THR A 54 4.80 1.05 6.60
N MET A 55 3.82 1.30 7.47
CA MET A 55 2.78 0.32 7.79
C MET A 55 1.95 -0.07 6.56
N PHE A 56 1.56 0.89 5.72
CA PHE A 56 0.82 0.60 4.49
C PHE A 56 1.59 -0.29 3.52
N THR A 57 2.89 -0.06 3.36
CA THR A 57 3.75 -0.87 2.50
C THR A 57 3.87 -2.31 3.00
N GLN A 58 3.93 -2.51 4.31
CA GLN A 58 3.90 -3.85 4.92
C GLN A 58 2.55 -4.54 4.69
N ILE A 59 1.43 -3.83 4.90
CA ILE A 59 0.08 -4.36 4.66
C ILE A 59 -0.09 -4.76 3.19
N GLN A 60 0.40 -3.96 2.24
CA GLN A 60 0.39 -4.32 0.81
C GLN A 60 1.05 -5.68 0.58
N SER A 61 2.24 -5.88 1.14
CA SER A 61 3.01 -7.11 0.96
C SER A 61 2.27 -8.32 1.54
N THR A 62 1.62 -8.15 2.69
CA THR A 62 0.80 -9.21 3.32
C THR A 62 -0.41 -9.55 2.45
N ILE A 63 -1.18 -8.56 1.99
CA ILE A 63 -2.38 -8.83 1.17
C ILE A 63 -1.99 -9.53 -0.14
N VAL A 64 -0.94 -9.05 -0.82
CA VAL A 64 -0.46 -9.69 -2.07
C VAL A 64 -0.05 -11.14 -1.81
N LYS A 65 0.64 -11.40 -0.70
CA LYS A 65 1.05 -12.75 -0.30
C LYS A 65 -0.17 -13.64 -0.03
N GLU A 66 -1.11 -13.19 0.80
CA GLU A 66 -2.31 -13.96 1.15
C GLU A 66 -3.16 -14.28 -0.07
N VAL A 67 -3.32 -13.33 -1.01
CA VAL A 67 -4.03 -13.59 -2.27
C VAL A 67 -3.28 -14.61 -3.12
N SER A 68 -1.95 -14.54 -3.19
CA SER A 68 -1.14 -15.53 -3.90
C SER A 68 -1.28 -16.93 -3.29
N GLU A 69 -1.28 -17.04 -1.96
CA GLU A 69 -1.46 -18.30 -1.23
C GLU A 69 -2.88 -18.86 -1.43
N ALA A 70 -3.91 -18.02 -1.38
CA ALA A 70 -5.29 -18.41 -1.66
C ALA A 70 -5.45 -18.93 -3.10
N MET A 71 -4.84 -18.26 -4.09
CA MET A 71 -4.85 -18.72 -5.49
C MET A 71 -4.16 -20.07 -5.65
N LYS A 72 -3.01 -20.27 -4.99
CA LYS A 72 -2.31 -21.57 -4.98
C LYS A 72 -3.19 -22.67 -4.37
N GLY A 73 -3.86 -22.38 -3.25
CA GLY A 73 -4.78 -23.32 -2.59
C GLY A 73 -5.99 -23.70 -3.45
N VAL A 74 -6.56 -22.75 -4.19
CA VAL A 74 -7.64 -23.04 -5.16
C VAL A 74 -7.16 -23.95 -6.28
N ILE A 75 -5.99 -23.65 -6.87
CA ILE A 75 -5.41 -24.48 -7.94
C ILE A 75 -5.12 -25.90 -7.44
N GLN A 76 -4.56 -26.04 -6.24
CA GLN A 76 -4.27 -27.35 -5.64
C GLN A 76 -5.51 -28.17 -5.28
N LYS A 77 -6.65 -27.51 -4.98
CA LYS A 77 -7.93 -28.20 -4.73
C LYS A 77 -8.70 -28.54 -6.00
N ALA A 78 -8.40 -27.85 -7.10
CA ALA A 78 -9.05 -28.04 -8.39
C ALA A 78 -8.35 -29.09 -9.28
N ALA A 79 -7.10 -29.45 -8.95
CA ALA A 79 -6.36 -30.56 -9.54
C ALA A 79 -6.55 -31.84 -8.70
#